data_AF-A0A7S3BP30-F1
#
_entry.id   AF-A0A7S3BP30-F1
#
_cell.length_a   1.000
_cell.length_b   1.000
_cell.length_c   1.000
_cell.angle_alpha   90.00
_cell.angle_beta   90.00
_cell.angle_gamma   90.00
#
_symmetry.space_group_name_H-M   'P 1'
#
loop_
_entity.id
_entity.type
_entity.pdbx_description
1 polymer ?
#
loop_
_entity_poly.entity_id
_entity_poly.type
_entity_poly.pdbx_seq_one_letter_code
_entity_poly.pdbx_strand_id
1 'polypeptide(L)'
;NDSDGNAVLLYGPGRFVRLWPAPAAGDDLLSWVTFGDARVAFAPGSFMQSNHQSFGALLKTLAGFVDEGNHVIDLYSGTGAIGLYLATHRSISGLTAIESVSAAAAPFEASVAALPGRAVAALEEVPQLEVCSLAEGIDARRL
;
A
#
# COMPACT_ATOMS: atom_id res chain seq x y z
N ASN A 1 2.03 -21.89 -7.65
CA ASN A 1 0.64 -21.70 -7.17
C ASN A 1 0.14 -20.37 -7.74
N ASP A 2 0.23 -20.24 -9.07
CA ASP A 2 0.25 -18.99 -9.84
C ASP A 2 -0.75 -19.11 -11.00
N SER A 3 -2.02 -19.36 -10.69
CA SER A 3 -3.07 -19.36 -11.72
C SER A 3 -3.69 -17.99 -11.93
N ASP A 4 -3.50 -17.06 -10.98
CA ASP A 4 -4.32 -15.84 -10.87
C ASP A 4 -3.53 -14.54 -11.14
N GLY A 5 -2.23 -14.65 -11.44
CA GLY A 5 -1.40 -13.55 -11.90
C GLY A 5 -0.99 -12.53 -10.83
N ASN A 6 0.21 -11.99 -10.99
CA ASN A 6 0.72 -10.91 -10.16
C ASN A 6 0.13 -9.57 -10.63
N ALA A 7 -0.56 -8.82 -9.76
CA ALA A 7 -0.79 -7.40 -9.94
C ALA A 7 0.50 -6.60 -9.71
N VAL A 8 0.51 -5.34 -10.07
CA VAL A 8 1.44 -4.36 -9.49
C VAL A 8 0.48 -3.23 -9.15
N LEU A 9 0.03 -3.15 -7.90
CA LEU A 9 -0.67 -1.95 -7.47
C LEU A 9 0.34 -0.82 -7.54
N LEU A 10 -0.02 0.32 -8.14
CA LEU A 10 0.79 1.53 -8.16
C LEU A 10 -0.16 2.63 -7.76
N TYR A 11 0.09 3.23 -6.60
CA TYR A 11 -0.83 4.19 -6.04
C TYR A 11 -0.26 5.61 -6.11
N GLY A 12 -1.08 6.51 -6.68
CA GLY A 12 -0.98 7.98 -6.73
C GLY A 12 -2.32 8.50 -7.27
N PRO A 13 -2.84 9.69 -6.86
CA PRO A 13 -4.15 10.13 -7.31
C PRO A 13 -4.13 10.38 -8.80
N GLY A 14 -5.09 9.77 -9.49
CA GLY A 14 -5.35 10.06 -10.89
C GLY A 14 -4.97 8.96 -11.86
N ARG A 15 -4.37 7.83 -11.45
CA ARG A 15 -4.29 6.63 -12.31
C ARG A 15 -3.96 5.36 -11.52
N PHE A 16 -4.91 4.44 -11.51
CA PHE A 16 -4.68 3.05 -11.16
C PHE A 16 -4.30 2.30 -12.43
N VAL A 17 -3.22 1.52 -12.41
CA VAL A 17 -3.01 0.52 -13.45
C VAL A 17 -3.21 -0.85 -12.86
N ARG A 18 -4.38 -1.39 -13.18
CA ARG A 18 -4.78 -2.74 -12.83
C ARG A 18 -4.28 -3.69 -13.91
N LEU A 19 -3.21 -4.42 -13.61
CA LEU A 19 -2.65 -5.40 -14.53
C LEU A 19 -3.58 -6.61 -14.74
N TRP A 20 -4.47 -6.94 -13.79
CA TRP A 20 -5.41 -8.07 -13.91
C TRP A 20 -6.67 -7.93 -13.02
N PRO A 21 -7.84 -8.48 -13.39
CA PRO A 21 -9.04 -8.43 -12.56
C PRO A 21 -9.01 -9.37 -11.35
N ALA A 22 -8.94 -8.83 -10.12
CA ALA A 22 -9.37 -9.51 -8.89
C ALA A 22 -10.89 -9.37 -8.63
N PRO A 23 -11.57 -10.35 -8.01
CA PRO A 23 -12.91 -10.11 -7.49
C PRO A 23 -12.86 -9.02 -6.41
N ALA A 24 -13.77 -8.05 -6.49
CA ALA A 24 -13.94 -7.08 -5.41
C ALA A 24 -14.46 -7.83 -4.18
N ALA A 25 -13.74 -7.72 -3.05
CA ALA A 25 -14.34 -8.08 -1.77
C ALA A 25 -15.45 -7.07 -1.49
N GLY A 26 -16.67 -7.52 -1.22
CA GLY A 26 -17.72 -6.63 -0.73
C GLY A 26 -17.29 -6.01 0.61
N ASP A 27 -17.58 -4.73 0.82
CA ASP A 27 -17.17 -3.97 2.01
C ASP A 27 -17.55 -4.67 3.33
N ASP A 28 -18.63 -5.46 3.32
CA ASP A 28 -19.15 -6.22 4.47
C ASP A 28 -18.21 -7.34 4.97
N LEU A 29 -17.15 -7.67 4.24
CA LEU A 29 -16.19 -8.73 4.61
C LEU A 29 -14.85 -8.21 5.12
N LEU A 30 -14.66 -6.89 5.20
CA LEU A 30 -13.40 -6.29 5.64
C LEU A 30 -13.25 -6.31 7.16
N SER A 31 -12.13 -6.85 7.62
CA SER A 31 -11.66 -6.72 9.00
C SER A 31 -10.73 -5.50 9.11
N TRP A 32 -10.81 -4.75 10.20
CA TRP A 32 -10.03 -3.53 10.39
C TRP A 32 -9.07 -3.66 11.57
N VAL A 33 -7.84 -3.21 11.38
CA VAL A 33 -6.84 -3.08 12.44
C VAL A 33 -6.25 -1.68 12.42
N THR A 34 -6.01 -1.13 13.61
CA THR A 34 -5.43 0.20 13.77
C THR A 34 -3.99 0.10 14.27
N PHE A 35 -3.08 0.74 13.55
CA PHE A 35 -1.67 0.90 13.91
C PHE A 35 -1.38 2.40 14.07
N GLY A 36 -1.40 2.90 15.31
CA GLY A 36 -1.36 4.35 15.56
C GLY A 36 -2.55 5.06 14.92
N ASP A 37 -2.30 6.07 14.09
CA ASP A 37 -3.33 6.79 13.31
C ASP A 37 -3.70 6.10 11.98
N ALA A 38 -3.02 5.02 11.58
CA ALA A 38 -3.34 4.29 10.36
C ALA A 38 -4.39 3.21 10.65
N ARG A 39 -5.55 3.32 10.00
CA ARG A 39 -6.60 2.30 10.04
C ARG A 39 -6.56 1.50 8.74
N VAL A 40 -6.25 0.21 8.85
CA VAL A 40 -5.96 -0.67 7.71
C VAL A 40 -7.03 -1.77 7.64
N ALA A 41 -7.61 -1.94 6.46
CA ALA A 41 -8.55 -3.00 6.14
C ALA A 41 -7.83 -4.25 5.65
N PHE A 42 -8.43 -5.40 5.92
CA PHE A 42 -7.97 -6.72 5.52
C PHE A 42 -9.18 -7.51 5.02
N ALA A 43 -9.07 -8.10 3.83
CA ALA A 43 -10.06 -9.04 3.31
C ALA A 43 -9.71 -10.46 3.77
N PRO A 44 -10.64 -11.43 3.70
CA PRO A 44 -10.30 -12.84 3.84
C PRO A 44 -9.17 -13.23 2.88
N GLY A 45 -8.12 -13.87 3.41
CA GLY A 45 -6.93 -14.23 2.64
C GLY A 45 -5.85 -13.14 2.56
N SER A 46 -6.10 -11.93 3.08
CA SER A 46 -5.04 -10.94 3.25
C SER A 46 -3.99 -11.44 4.24
N PHE A 47 -2.72 -11.15 3.94
CA PHE A 47 -1.65 -11.34 4.91
C PHE A 47 -1.73 -10.27 5.99
N MET A 48 -1.68 -10.70 7.25
CA MET A 48 -1.66 -9.82 8.41
C MET A 48 -0.63 -10.34 9.41
N GLN A 49 0.11 -9.44 10.03
CA GLN A 49 1.04 -9.80 11.08
C GLN A 49 0.27 -10.37 12.27
N SER A 50 0.60 -11.58 12.70
CA SER A 50 -0.15 -12.26 13.78
C SER A 50 0.03 -11.60 15.15
N ASN A 51 1.15 -10.90 15.35
CA ASN A 51 1.42 -10.16 16.59
C ASN A 51 1.38 -8.65 16.35
N HIS A 52 0.22 -8.05 16.62
CA HIS A 52 -0.01 -6.62 16.40
C HIS A 52 0.85 -5.73 17.28
N GLN A 53 1.19 -6.16 18.50
CA GLN A 53 2.00 -5.35 19.42
C GLN A 53 3.45 -5.23 18.93
N SER A 54 4.06 -6.37 18.58
CA SER A 54 5.42 -6.38 18.02
C SER A 54 5.47 -5.67 16.68
N PHE A 55 4.46 -5.84 15.84
CA PHE A 55 4.38 -5.12 14.57
C PHE A 55 4.24 -3.61 14.76
N GLY A 56 3.40 -3.15 15.71
CA GLY A 56 3.31 -1.73 16.05
C GLY A 56 4.63 -1.14 16.56
N ALA A 57 5.38 -1.88 17.38
CA ALA A 57 6.72 -1.47 17.83
C ALA A 57 7.73 -1.40 16.67
N LEU A 58 7.66 -2.36 15.73
CA LEU A 58 8.44 -2.34 14.50
C LEU A 58 8.10 -1.10 13.66
N LEU A 59 6.82 -0.80 13.42
CA LEU A 59 6.38 0.35 12.64
C LEU A 59 6.87 1.67 13.24
N LYS A 60 6.79 1.83 14.56
CA LYS A 60 7.33 3.00 15.25
C LYS A 60 8.85 3.15 15.07
N THR A 61 9.57 2.04 15.12
CA THR A 61 11.03 2.01 14.92
C THR A 61 11.38 2.34 13.46
N LEU A 62 10.70 1.71 12.52
CA LEU A 62 10.84 1.94 11.08
C LEU A 62 10.60 3.40 10.71
N ALA A 63 9.54 4.01 11.25
CA ALA A 63 9.25 5.40 11.00
C ALA A 63 10.41 6.31 11.40
N GLY A 64 11.19 5.98 12.43
CA GLY A 64 12.38 6.74 12.83
C GLY A 64 13.50 6.76 11.78
N PHE A 65 13.54 5.80 10.85
CA PHE A 65 14.54 5.71 9.79
C PHE A 65 14.14 6.42 8.49
N VAL A 66 12.91 6.91 8.38
CA VAL A 66 12.40 7.59 7.17
C VAL A 66 12.43 9.09 7.42
N ASP A 67 13.29 9.84 6.73
CA ASP A 67 13.33 11.30 6.87
C ASP A 67 12.06 11.98 6.33
N GLU A 68 11.76 13.18 6.82
CA GLU A 68 10.64 13.99 6.32
C GLU A 68 10.92 14.49 4.90
N GLY A 69 9.86 14.68 4.11
CA GLY A 69 9.94 15.13 2.71
C GLY A 69 10.36 14.05 1.71
N ASN A 70 10.76 12.86 2.17
CA ASN A 70 11.09 11.74 1.28
C ASN A 70 9.85 11.12 0.66
N HIS A 71 9.98 10.63 -0.57
CA HIS A 71 9.01 9.76 -1.22
C HIS A 71 9.29 8.31 -0.81
N VAL A 72 8.28 7.62 -0.28
CA VAL A 72 8.39 6.22 0.15
C VAL A 72 7.86 5.29 -0.94
N ILE A 73 8.64 4.26 -1.27
CA ILE A 73 8.18 3.13 -2.10
C ILE A 73 8.02 1.92 -1.19
N ASP A 74 6.79 1.44 -1.01
CA ASP A 74 6.46 0.28 -0.17
C ASP A 74 6.34 -0.97 -1.05
N LEU A 75 7.37 -1.80 -1.06
CA LEU A 75 7.45 -3.01 -1.88
C LEU A 75 6.82 -4.20 -1.15
N TYR A 76 6.03 -5.01 -1.86
CA TYR A 76 5.23 -6.10 -1.28
C TYR A 76 4.29 -5.57 -0.20
N SER A 77 3.64 -4.44 -0.52
CA SER A 77 2.87 -3.63 0.41
C SER A 77 1.66 -4.35 1.00
N GLY A 78 1.18 -5.43 0.38
CA GLY A 78 -0.04 -6.12 0.78
C GLY A 78 -1.21 -5.15 0.83
N THR A 79 -1.87 -5.06 1.99
CA THR A 79 -2.96 -4.10 2.22
C THR A 79 -2.47 -2.70 2.60
N GLY A 80 -1.16 -2.44 2.56
CA GLY A 80 -0.54 -1.14 2.76
C GLY A 80 -0.18 -0.80 4.21
N ALA A 81 -0.14 -1.77 5.12
CA ALA A 81 0.00 -1.49 6.55
C ALA A 81 1.26 -0.67 6.92
N ILE A 82 2.37 -0.86 6.22
CA ILE A 82 3.62 -0.14 6.46
C ILE A 82 3.56 1.26 5.83
N GLY A 83 3.32 1.36 4.53
CA GLY A 83 3.24 2.63 3.81
C GLY A 83 2.20 3.59 4.39
N LEU A 84 1.01 3.09 4.72
CA LEU A 84 -0.07 3.90 5.31
C LEU A 84 0.27 4.35 6.74
N TYR A 85 1.00 3.54 7.51
CA TYR A 85 1.54 3.97 8.79
C TYR A 85 2.53 5.12 8.60
N LEU A 86 3.44 5.04 7.64
CA LEU A 86 4.39 6.12 7.36
C LEU A 86 3.68 7.40 6.89
N ALA A 87 2.71 7.29 5.97
CA ALA A 87 1.91 8.42 5.50
C ALA A 87 1.12 9.13 6.62
N THR A 88 0.79 8.40 7.69
CA THR A 88 0.12 8.96 8.87
C THR A 88 1.07 9.36 9.98
N HIS A 89 2.34 8.98 10.01
CA HIS A 89 3.21 9.29 11.15
C HIS A 89 4.45 10.11 10.77
N ARG A 90 4.69 10.31 9.47
CA ARG A 90 5.77 11.13 8.93
C ARG A 90 5.21 12.09 7.89
N SER A 91 5.84 13.26 7.76
CA SER A 91 5.56 14.21 6.68
C SER A 91 6.29 13.79 5.41
N ILE A 92 5.93 12.65 4.83
CA ILE A 92 6.48 12.18 3.54
C ILE A 92 5.92 13.02 2.38
N SER A 93 6.64 13.09 1.26
CA SER A 93 6.16 13.79 0.05
C SER A 93 5.25 12.92 -0.83
N GLY A 94 5.36 11.59 -0.71
CA GLY A 94 4.68 10.64 -1.57
C GLY A 94 4.75 9.22 -0.99
N LEU A 95 3.76 8.39 -1.32
CA LEU A 95 3.79 6.94 -1.11
C LEU A 95 3.41 6.22 -2.40
N THR A 96 4.31 5.38 -2.90
CA THR A 96 4.02 4.40 -3.96
C THR A 96 3.97 3.01 -3.35
N ALA A 97 2.77 2.44 -3.22
CA ALA A 97 2.59 1.06 -2.76
C ALA A 97 2.63 0.10 -3.95
N ILE A 98 3.48 -0.94 -3.88
CA ILE A 98 3.66 -1.98 -4.90
C ILE A 98 3.24 -3.34 -4.35
N GLU A 99 2.33 -4.03 -5.04
CA GLU A 99 1.80 -5.33 -4.58
C GLU A 99 1.49 -6.29 -5.73
N SER A 100 1.89 -7.56 -5.55
CA SER A 100 1.68 -8.65 -6.51
C SER A 100 0.34 -9.35 -6.39
N VAL A 101 -0.30 -9.34 -5.24
CA VAL A 101 -1.59 -9.99 -5.04
C VAL A 101 -2.70 -8.99 -5.34
N SER A 102 -3.36 -9.18 -6.49
CA SER A 102 -4.44 -8.31 -6.97
C SER A 102 -5.60 -8.16 -5.97
N ALA A 103 -5.85 -9.19 -5.15
CA ALA A 103 -6.88 -9.18 -4.10
C ALA A 103 -6.59 -8.18 -2.96
N ALA A 104 -5.36 -7.66 -2.85
CA ALA A 104 -5.01 -6.66 -1.84
C ALA A 104 -5.46 -5.23 -2.21
N ALA A 105 -5.84 -4.99 -3.47
CA ALA A 105 -6.22 -3.66 -3.94
C ALA A 105 -7.45 -3.10 -3.21
N ALA A 106 -8.54 -3.87 -3.12
CA ALA A 106 -9.77 -3.43 -2.46
C ALA A 106 -9.56 -3.05 -0.97
N PRO A 107 -8.93 -3.90 -0.12
CA PRO A 107 -8.64 -3.50 1.25
C PRO A 107 -7.65 -2.32 1.35
N PHE A 108 -6.68 -2.19 0.44
CA PHE A 108 -5.80 -1.02 0.37
C PHE A 108 -6.60 0.26 0.09
N GLU A 109 -7.46 0.26 -0.94
CA GLU A 109 -8.30 1.39 -1.32
C GLU A 109 -9.25 1.80 -0.18
N ALA A 110 -9.87 0.83 0.50
CA ALA A 110 -10.68 1.08 1.69
C ALA A 110 -9.86 1.75 2.80
N SER A 111 -8.61 1.32 3.01
CA SER A 111 -7.71 1.91 4.01
C SER A 111 -7.34 3.34 3.67
N VAL A 112 -7.02 3.63 2.40
CA VAL A 112 -6.76 4.98 1.89
C VAL A 112 -7.97 5.88 2.10
N ALA A 113 -9.17 5.42 1.77
CA ALA A 113 -10.40 6.19 1.96
C ALA A 113 -10.69 6.51 3.44
N ALA A 114 -10.16 5.72 4.37
CA ALA A 114 -10.30 5.92 5.81
C ALA A 114 -9.19 6.79 6.43
N LEU A 115 -8.22 7.27 5.65
CA LEU A 115 -7.11 8.06 6.15
C LEU A 115 -7.53 9.46 6.64
N PRO A 116 -6.86 10.01 7.67
CA PRO A 116 -7.04 11.41 8.05
C PRO A 116 -6.55 12.34 6.94
N GLY A 117 -7.21 13.49 6.76
CA GLY A 117 -6.97 14.39 5.61
C GLY A 117 -5.52 14.86 5.40
N ARG A 118 -4.72 14.95 6.47
CA ARG A 118 -3.27 15.26 6.35
C ARG A 118 -2.46 14.16 5.64
N ALA A 119 -2.86 12.90 5.79
CA ALA A 119 -2.19 11.77 5.16
C ALA A 119 -2.61 11.64 3.69
N VAL A 120 -3.85 12.00 3.36
CA VAL A 120 -4.34 12.04 1.97
C VAL A 120 -3.52 13.00 1.11
N ALA A 121 -3.15 14.18 1.62
CA ALA A 121 -2.32 15.13 0.89
C ALA A 121 -0.92 14.59 0.54
N ALA A 122 -0.32 13.78 1.42
CA ALA A 122 0.99 13.14 1.21
C ALA A 122 0.95 12.01 0.17
N LEU A 123 -0.24 11.62 -0.27
CA LEU A 123 -0.43 10.61 -1.31
C LEU A 123 -0.54 11.24 -2.70
N GLU A 124 -0.63 12.59 -2.81
CA GLU A 124 -1.12 13.23 -4.03
C GLU A 124 -0.10 13.44 -5.17
N GLU A 125 1.20 13.26 -4.93
CA GLU A 125 2.23 13.53 -5.95
C GLU A 125 3.06 12.29 -6.31
N VAL A 126 2.75 11.68 -7.47
CA VAL A 126 3.65 10.71 -8.12
C VAL A 126 3.67 11.02 -9.62
N PRO A 127 4.85 11.26 -10.25
CA PRO A 127 4.95 11.33 -11.70
C PRO A 127 4.52 9.99 -12.33
N GLN A 128 3.82 10.04 -13.46
CA GLN A 128 3.24 8.88 -14.17
C GLN A 128 4.16 7.65 -14.14
N LEU A 129 3.75 6.61 -13.42
CA LEU A 129 4.51 5.37 -13.38
C LEU A 129 4.14 4.49 -14.59
N GLU A 130 5.19 4.01 -15.27
CA GLU A 130 5.10 3.10 -16.41
C GLU A 130 4.79 1.68 -15.91
N VAL A 131 3.96 0.96 -16.66
CA VAL A 131 3.43 -0.34 -16.25
C VAL A 131 4.27 -1.40 -16.93
N CYS A 132 5.17 -2.02 -16.19
CA CYS A 132 5.99 -3.10 -16.70
C CYS A 132 5.36 -4.44 -16.29
N SER A 133 4.97 -5.26 -17.27
CA SER A 133 4.69 -6.65 -16.96
C SER A 133 5.98 -7.33 -16.51
N LEU A 134 5.92 -8.24 -15.52
CA LEU A 134 7.10 -9.04 -15.13
C LEU A 134 7.66 -9.87 -16.30
N ALA A 135 6.87 -10.08 -17.35
CA ALA A 135 7.31 -10.73 -18.58
C ALA A 135 8.27 -9.86 -19.42
N GLU A 136 8.25 -8.53 -19.26
CA GLU A 136 9.06 -7.59 -20.05
C GLU A 136 10.32 -7.09 -19.34
N GLY A 137 10.50 -7.45 -18.07
CA GLY A 137 11.67 -7.07 -17.26
C GLY A 137 11.62 -5.62 -16.77
N ILE A 138 12.07 -5.40 -15.53
CA ILE A 138 12.16 -4.05 -14.94
C ILE A 138 13.48 -3.42 -15.38
N ASP A 139 13.43 -2.31 -16.13
CA ASP A 139 14.62 -1.50 -16.42
C ASP A 139 14.91 -0.55 -15.25
N ALA A 140 15.87 -0.93 -14.40
CA ALA A 140 16.28 -0.17 -13.22
C ALA A 140 16.87 1.23 -13.53
N ARG A 141 17.04 1.60 -14.80
CA ARG A 141 17.50 2.94 -15.23
C ARG A 141 16.37 3.98 -15.37
N ARG A 142 15.12 3.57 -15.13
CA ARG A 142 13.92 4.43 -15.28
C ARG A 142 13.14 4.66 -13.98
N LEU A 143 13.69 4.20 -12.85
CA LEU A 143 13.19 4.49 -11.50
C LEU A 143 13.85 5.75 -10.94
#